data_AF-A0A3P8VE70-F1
#
_entry.id   AF-A0A3P8VE70-F1
#
_cell.length_a   1.000
_cell.length_b   1.000
_cell.length_c   1.000
_cell.angle_alpha   90.00
_cell.angle_beta   90.00
_cell.angle_gamma   90.00
#
_symmetry.space_group_name_H-M   'P 1'
#
loop_
_entity.id
_entity.type
_entity.pdbx_description
1 polymer ?
#
loop_
_entity_poly.entity_id
_entity_poly.type
_entity_poly.pdbx_seq_one_letter_code
_entity_poly.pdbx_strand_id
1 'polypeptide(L)' 'MAEDDDVTPEQLQAIAAENEEQEKVTYKTPAQKTLQEIHELDKDDESLRKYKETLLGRGIMNTGNAFCLCVCKKQEIGA' A
#
# COMPACT_ATOMS: atom_id res chain seq x y z
N MET A 1 -7.45 6.79 -36.87
CA MET A 1 -8.50 6.00 -36.22
C MET A 1 -7.78 4.89 -35.50
N ALA A 2 -8.06 4.72 -34.20
CA ALA A 2 -7.42 3.70 -33.38
C ALA A 2 -7.66 2.34 -34.02
N GLU A 3 -6.57 1.61 -34.26
CA GLU A 3 -6.63 0.19 -34.58
C GLU A 3 -7.15 -0.48 -33.31
N ASP A 4 -8.42 -0.89 -33.32
CA ASP A 4 -8.99 -1.73 -32.28
C ASP A 4 -8.13 -3.02 -32.23
N ASP A 5 -7.28 -3.12 -31.21
CA ASP A 5 -6.57 -4.35 -30.85
C ASP A 5 -7.60 -5.45 -30.61
N ASP A 6 -7.95 -6.21 -31.66
CA ASP A 6 -8.76 -7.42 -31.58
C ASP A 6 -7.89 -8.50 -30.92
N VAL A 7 -7.74 -8.39 -29.59
CA VAL A 7 -6.98 -9.34 -28.80
C VAL A 7 -7.68 -10.68 -28.91
N THR A 8 -7.08 -11.58 -29.69
CA THR A 8 -7.62 -12.91 -29.92
C THR A 8 -7.76 -13.65 -28.58
N PRO A 9 -8.79 -14.50 -28.40
CA PRO A 9 -8.99 -15.24 -27.15
C PRO A 9 -7.80 -16.14 -26.78
N GLU A 10 -7.00 -16.53 -27.78
CA GLU A 10 -5.76 -17.29 -27.60
C GLU A 10 -4.66 -16.47 -26.93
N GLN A 11 -4.54 -15.17 -27.24
CA GLN A 11 -3.60 -14.27 -26.58
C GLN A 11 -4.00 -13.99 -25.12
N LEU A 12 -5.31 -13.90 -24.83
CA LEU A 12 -5.79 -13.82 -23.44
C LEU A 12 -5.40 -15.06 -22.65
N GLN A 13 -5.52 -16.25 -23.24
CA GLN A 13 -5.13 -17.51 -22.59
C GLN A 13 -3.62 -17.61 -22.40
N ALA A 14 -2.81 -17.19 -23.36
CA ALA A 14 -1.35 -17.18 -23.23
C ALA A 14 -0.89 -16.28 -22.08
N ILE A 15 -1.49 -15.09 -21.93
CA ILE A 15 -1.20 -14.16 -20.83
C ILE A 15 -1.67 -14.75 -19.49
N ALA A 16 -2.84 -15.41 -19.46
CA ALA A 16 -3.36 -16.06 -18.25
C ALA A 16 -2.46 -17.23 -17.79
N ALA A 17 -2.00 -18.07 -18.73
CA ALA A 17 -1.09 -19.17 -18.44
C ALA A 17 0.28 -18.67 -17.92
N GLU A 18 0.80 -17.58 -18.51
CA GLU A 18 2.04 -16.94 -18.04
C GLU A 18 1.89 -16.39 -16.61
N ASN A 19 0.72 -15.84 -16.26
CA ASN A 19 0.41 -15.36 -14.90
C ASN A 19 0.23 -16.49 -13.88
N GLU A 20 -0.26 -17.66 -14.30
CA GLU A 20 -0.38 -18.85 -13.43
C GLU A 20 0.97 -19.53 -13.17
N GLU A 21 1.90 -19.49 -14.14
CA GLU A 21 3.26 -20.04 -14.01
C GLU A 21 4.24 -19.13 -13.26
N GLN A 22 3.91 -17.84 -13.05
CA GLN A 22 4.71 -17.00 -12.17
C GLN A 22 4.67 -17.54 -10.75
N GLU A 23 5.79 -18.19 -10.39
CA GLU A 23 6.08 -18.82 -9.11
C GLU A 23 5.30 -18.17 -7.98
N LYS A 24 4.39 -18.95 -7.37
CA LYS A 24 3.60 -18.53 -6.20
C LYS A 24 4.57 -18.09 -5.10
N VAL A 25 4.90 -16.81 -5.09
CA VAL A 25 5.81 -16.19 -4.14
C VAL A 25 5.28 -16.56 -2.77
N THR A 26 6.01 -17.43 -2.08
CA THR A 26 5.56 -18.02 -0.81
C THR A 26 5.81 -16.99 0.30
N TYR A 27 5.00 -15.94 0.27
CA TYR A 27 4.98 -14.93 1.31
C TYR A 27 4.47 -15.56 2.61
N LYS A 28 5.29 -15.53 3.65
CA LYS A 28 4.86 -15.84 5.01
C LYS A 28 4.31 -14.56 5.61
N THR A 29 3.01 -14.53 5.84
CA THR A 29 2.37 -13.40 6.51
C THR A 29 2.99 -13.19 7.89
N PRO A 30 3.33 -11.95 8.28
CA PRO A 30 3.85 -11.66 9.60
C PRO A 30 2.80 -11.96 10.68
N ALA A 31 3.26 -12.14 11.90
CA ALA A 31 2.36 -12.24 13.04
C ALA A 31 1.53 -10.96 13.17
N GLN A 32 0.22 -11.12 13.34
CA GLN A 32 -0.66 -9.99 13.61
C GLN A 32 -0.31 -9.43 15.00
N LYS A 33 0.04 -8.15 15.06
CA LYS A 33 0.31 -7.40 16.29
C LYS A 33 -0.54 -6.14 16.29
N THR A 34 -0.97 -5.69 17.47
CA THR A 34 -1.69 -4.43 17.60
C THR A 34 -0.73 -3.24 17.47
N LEU A 35 -1.26 -2.07 17.06
CA LEU A 35 -0.44 -0.85 16.93
C LEU A 35 0.18 -0.43 18.27
N GLN A 36 -0.53 -0.65 19.37
CA GLN A 36 -0.02 -0.36 20.70
C GLN A 36 1.22 -1.21 21.00
N GLU A 37 1.13 -2.54 20.83
CA GLU A 37 2.27 -3.44 21.04
C GLU A 37 3.47 -3.09 20.15
N ILE A 38 3.25 -2.72 18.89
CA ILE A 38 4.32 -2.31 17.97
C ILE A 38 5.04 -1.05 18.49
N HIS A 39 4.31 -0.13 19.12
CA HIS A 39 4.88 1.05 19.75
C HIS A 39 5.61 0.72 21.05
N GLU A 40 5.17 -0.32 21.76
CA GLU A 40 5.81 -0.72 23.02
C GLU A 40 7.10 -1.50 22.88
N LEU A 41 7.24 -2.19 21.76
CA LEU A 41 8.53 -2.74 21.37
C LEU A 41 9.48 -1.56 21.12
N ASP A 42 10.67 -1.60 21.69
CA ASP A 42 11.75 -0.65 21.41
C ASP A 42 11.42 0.83 21.70
N LYS A 43 10.63 1.11 22.76
CA LYS A 43 10.31 2.49 23.20
C LYS A 43 11.56 3.32 23.53
N ASP A 44 12.63 2.67 23.94
CA ASP A 44 13.86 3.33 24.36
C ASP A 44 14.79 3.63 23.18
N ASP A 45 14.47 3.16 21.97
CA ASP A 45 15.24 3.43 20.76
C ASP A 45 14.66 4.64 20.01
N GLU A 46 15.36 5.76 20.07
CA GLU A 46 14.96 6.99 19.37
C GLU A 46 14.84 6.82 17.85
N SER A 47 15.69 5.99 17.24
CA SER A 47 15.71 5.79 15.79
C SER A 47 14.47 5.01 15.36
N LEU A 48 14.12 3.95 16.10
CA LEU A 48 12.92 3.17 15.83
C LEU A 48 11.65 3.94 16.14
N ARG A 49 11.64 4.81 17.14
CA ARG A 49 10.52 5.73 17.38
C ARG A 49 10.30 6.69 16.21
N LYS A 50 11.36 7.34 15.73
CA LYS A 50 11.27 8.23 14.56
C LYS A 50 10.82 7.48 13.31
N TYR A 51 11.27 6.25 13.12
CA TYR A 51 10.84 5.39 12.01
C TYR A 51 9.35 5.01 12.11
N LYS A 52 8.89 4.57 13.28
CA LYS A 52 7.47 4.26 13.55
C LYS A 52 6.60 5.49 13.35
N GLU A 53 7.02 6.66 13.84
CA GLU A 53 6.35 7.95 13.63
C GLU A 53 6.23 8.32 12.15
N THR A 54 7.25 8.01 11.35
CA THR A 54 7.27 8.33 9.92
C THR A 54 6.33 7.42 9.12
N LEU A 55 6.28 6.12 9.46
CA LEU A 55 5.43 5.15 8.77
C LEU A 55 3.96 5.22 9.20
N LEU A 56 3.71 5.32 10.50
CA LEU A 56 2.36 5.31 11.08
C LEU A 56 1.78 6.72 11.21
N GLY A 57 2.62 7.75 11.08
CA GLY A 57 2.24 9.13 11.33
C GLY A 57 2.15 9.42 12.83
N ARG A 58 2.61 10.61 13.22
CA ARG A 58 2.46 11.12 14.60
C ARG A 58 1.02 11.16 15.11
N GLY A 59 0.04 11.18 14.19
CA GLY A 59 -1.38 11.22 14.50
C GLY A 59 -1.93 9.94 15.14
N ILE A 60 -1.33 8.77 14.88
CA ILE A 60 -1.78 7.50 15.49
C ILE A 60 -1.41 7.44 16.98
N MET A 61 -0.38 8.16 17.40
CA MET A 61 0.16 8.04 18.76
C MET A 61 -0.50 8.95 19.80
N ASN A 62 -1.23 10.00 19.40
CA ASN A 62 -1.63 11.02 20.36
C ASN A 62 -3.12 11.28 20.54
N THR A 63 -4.00 10.87 19.65
CA THR A 63 -5.46 10.86 19.87
C THR A 63 -6.13 10.51 18.55
N GLY A 64 -7.23 9.75 18.60
CA GLY A 64 -7.99 9.33 17.43
C GLY A 64 -8.24 10.43 16.40
N ASN A 65 -8.18 10.04 15.13
CA ASN A 65 -8.61 10.81 13.97
C ASN A 65 -7.88 12.13 13.73
N ALA A 66 -6.61 12.06 13.33
CA ALA A 66 -6.01 13.11 12.51
C ALA A 66 -5.99 12.63 11.04
N PHE A 67 -7.15 12.72 10.39
CA PHE A 67 -7.31 12.62 8.94
C PHE A 67 -6.40 13.68 8.30
N CYS A 68 -5.22 13.28 7.83
CA CYS A 68 -4.28 14.21 7.20
C CYS A 68 -4.85 14.66 5.86
N LEU A 69 -5.33 15.91 5.84
CA LEU A 69 -5.83 16.68 4.69
C LEU A 69 -4.77 16.92 3.60
N CYS A 70 -4.38 15.92 2.80
CA CYS A 70 -3.53 16.22 1.64
C CYS A 70 -3.73 15.34 0.40
N VAL A 71 -4.97 15.01 0.03
CA VAL A 71 -5.29 14.67 -1.36
C VAL A 71 -6.59 15.36 -1.73
N CYS A 72 -6.46 16.49 -2.43
CA CYS A 72 -7.43 17.15 -3.32
C CYS A 72 -7.12 18.65 -3.42
N LYS A 73 -5.92 19.03 -3.89
CA LYS A 73 -5.79 20.31 -4.59
C LYS A 73 -6.52 20.16 -5.93
N LYS A 74 -7.80 20.48 -5.90
CA LYS A 74 -8.68 20.97 -6.99
C LYS A 74 -7.97 21.14 -8.34
N GLN A 75 -8.02 20.11 -9.20
CA GLN A 75 -7.87 20.26 -10.65
C GLN A 75 -9.25 20.60 -11.21
N GLU A 76 -9.68 21.85 -11.07
CA GLU A 76 -10.85 22.39 -11.76
C GLU A 76 -10.57 23.85 -12.12
N ILE A 77 -9.90 24.06 -13.26
CA ILE A 77 -10.05 25.29 -14.05
C ILE A 77 -10.25 24.82 -15.49
N GLY A 78 -11.52 24.66 -15.84
CA GLY A 78 -12.03 24.50 -17.19
C GLY A 78 -13.36 25.23 -17.25
N ALA A 79 -13.31 26.49 -17.67
CA ALA A 79 -14.40 27.28 -18.23
C ALA A 79 -13.76 28.36 -19.11
#